data_AF-A0A443YIM0-F1
#
_entry.id   AF-A0A443YIM0-F1
#
_cell.length_a   1.000
_cell.length_b   1.000
_cell.length_c   1.000
_cell.angle_alpha   90.00
_cell.angle_beta   90.00
_cell.angle_gamma   90.00
#
_symmetry.space_group_name_H-M   'P 1'
#
loop_
_entity.id
_entity.type
_entity.pdbx_description
1 polymer ?
#
loop_
_entity_poly.entity_id
_entity_poly.type
_entity_poly.pdbx_seq_one_letter_code
_entity_poly.pdbx_strand_id
1 'polypeptide(L)'
;MNSRIQSFTTVLLFLFLLSGCGVRSTGGTASDRATAQAMVDVASQMLQDSLDRDEKGVLRKLISEAKGIMIMPAMGDVSFIFSLGGGNALLLANTDKGWTGPVFMSKGTVGWGLQAGVSKQSGLLLFMHEDDVRYVVQTGGVFRGQARIVAITTDYEYNETPEFYESGDVYFVGEYSGLYAGVALSGGGFSDRLSLNEAFSGVDGGGPRTILYDKGLQPYGAERLISLLSQAGSSSQMEKEKDGTEVPSE
;
A
#
# COMPACT_ATOMS: atom_id res chain seq x y z
N MET A 1 -69.14 15.52 -22.45
CA MET A 1 -68.91 16.91 -22.85
C MET A 1 -68.55 17.71 -21.60
N ASN A 2 -67.27 18.11 -21.50
CA ASN A 2 -66.67 19.15 -20.67
C ASN A 2 -66.73 19.12 -19.12
N SER A 3 -65.59 18.76 -18.53
CA SER A 3 -65.01 19.33 -17.29
C SER A 3 -63.52 18.91 -17.30
N ARG A 4 -62.56 19.61 -17.95
CA ARG A 4 -61.96 20.94 -17.71
C ARG A 4 -61.48 21.12 -16.27
N ILE A 5 -60.30 20.57 -15.96
CA ILE A 5 -59.02 21.34 -15.84
C ILE A 5 -59.15 22.47 -14.80
N GLN A 6 -59.02 22.17 -13.50
CA GLN A 6 -58.64 23.14 -12.45
C GLN A 6 -58.19 22.42 -11.16
N SER A 7 -57.00 21.79 -11.14
CA SER A 7 -56.38 21.37 -9.85
C SER A 7 -54.84 21.34 -9.86
N PHE A 8 -54.16 22.03 -10.78
CA PHE A 8 -52.69 21.88 -10.93
C PHE A 8 -51.83 23.10 -10.58
N THR A 9 -52.39 24.12 -9.94
CA THR A 9 -51.63 25.34 -9.63
C THR A 9 -52.14 25.94 -8.34
N THR A 10 -51.47 25.67 -7.22
CA THR A 10 -51.48 26.31 -5.88
C THR A 10 -51.07 25.17 -4.91
N VAL A 11 -49.82 24.99 -4.49
CA VAL A 11 -49.08 25.81 -3.52
C VAL A 11 -47.59 25.59 -3.77
N LEU A 12 -46.96 26.54 -4.44
CA LEU A 12 -45.50 26.65 -4.59
C LEU A 12 -45.10 27.91 -3.82
N LEU A 13 -45.06 27.83 -2.48
CA LEU A 13 -44.36 28.79 -1.61
C LEU A 13 -44.44 28.33 -0.14
N PHE A 14 -43.51 27.48 0.29
CA PHE A 14 -43.14 27.41 1.70
C PHE A 14 -41.61 27.43 1.82
N LEU A 15 -41.13 28.67 1.89
CA LEU A 15 -39.97 29.16 2.62
C LEU A 15 -38.79 28.18 2.80
N PHE A 16 -37.82 28.37 1.90
CA PHE A 16 -36.40 28.45 2.21
C PHE A 16 -36.15 29.19 3.55
N LEU A 17 -35.85 28.42 4.61
CA LEU A 17 -35.17 28.89 5.83
C LEU A 17 -34.22 27.78 6.32
N LEU A 18 -33.32 27.30 5.46
CA LEU A 18 -32.08 26.65 5.92
C LEU A 18 -31.06 27.76 6.18
N SER A 19 -31.24 28.48 7.28
CA SER A 19 -30.19 29.32 7.86
C SER A 19 -29.03 28.40 8.26
N GLY A 20 -27.88 28.67 7.64
CA GLY A 20 -26.69 27.85 7.77
C GLY A 20 -26.08 27.89 9.17
N CYS A 21 -25.77 26.70 9.66
CA CYS A 21 -24.56 26.49 10.46
C CYS A 21 -23.55 25.82 9.52
N GLY A 22 -22.81 26.63 8.77
CA GLY A 22 -21.59 26.18 8.10
C GLY A 22 -20.55 25.84 9.16
N VAL A 23 -20.58 24.61 9.67
CA VAL A 23 -19.49 24.04 10.46
C VAL A 23 -18.30 23.89 9.50
N ARG A 24 -17.41 24.89 9.46
CA ARG A 24 -16.07 24.69 8.92
C ARG A 24 -15.31 23.86 9.94
N SER A 25 -15.27 22.55 9.76
CA SER A 25 -14.49 21.62 10.57
C SER A 25 -13.00 21.85 10.31
N THR A 26 -12.38 22.76 11.04
CA THR A 26 -10.92 22.96 11.05
C THR A 26 -10.15 21.85 11.79
N GLY A 27 -10.82 20.73 12.13
CA GLY A 27 -10.26 19.59 12.86
C GLY A 27 -9.65 18.48 12.00
N GLY A 28 -9.68 18.58 10.67
CA GLY A 28 -9.25 17.51 9.76
C GLY A 28 -7.75 17.18 9.85
N THR A 29 -6.87 18.19 9.82
CA THR A 29 -5.41 17.95 9.70
C THR A 29 -4.77 17.30 10.92
N ALA A 30 -5.19 17.68 12.14
CA ALA A 30 -4.64 17.08 13.36
C ALA A 30 -5.10 15.61 13.53
N SER A 31 -6.37 15.33 13.21
CA SER A 31 -6.93 13.98 13.19
C SER A 31 -6.29 13.11 12.12
N ASP A 32 -6.09 13.65 10.91
CA ASP A 32 -5.46 12.96 9.79
C ASP A 32 -3.99 12.65 10.09
N ARG A 33 -3.25 13.57 10.71
CA ARG A 33 -1.87 13.33 11.14
C ARG A 33 -1.77 12.21 12.18
N ALA A 34 -2.66 12.19 13.18
CA ALA A 34 -2.71 11.12 14.17
C ALA A 34 -3.07 9.77 13.55
N THR A 35 -4.03 9.77 12.61
CA THR A 35 -4.42 8.58 11.85
C THR A 35 -3.26 8.06 11.01
N ALA A 36 -2.57 8.94 10.27
CA ALA A 36 -1.40 8.60 9.47
C ALA A 36 -0.27 8.03 10.33
N GLN A 37 0.01 8.63 11.50
CA GLN A 37 1.01 8.11 12.43
C GLN A 37 0.67 6.69 12.91
N ALA A 38 -0.58 6.46 13.34
CA ALA A 38 -1.01 5.13 13.79
C ALA A 38 -0.85 4.07 12.68
N MET A 39 -1.09 4.44 11.43
CA MET A 39 -0.88 3.56 10.27
C MET A 39 0.61 3.24 10.04
N VAL A 40 1.49 4.22 10.22
CA VAL A 40 2.95 4.02 10.17
C VAL A 40 3.44 3.13 11.31
N ASP A 41 2.90 3.31 12.51
CA ASP A 41 3.27 2.51 13.68
C ASP A 41 2.88 1.03 13.47
N VAL A 42 1.66 0.79 12.97
CA VAL A 42 1.19 -0.56 12.61
C VAL A 42 2.03 -1.17 11.49
N ALA A 43 2.37 -0.40 10.45
CA ALA A 43 3.24 -0.86 9.37
C ALA A 43 4.66 -1.19 9.86
N SER A 44 5.20 -0.38 10.77
CA SER A 44 6.50 -0.61 11.40
C SER A 44 6.51 -1.90 12.21
N GLN A 45 5.45 -2.13 13.00
CA GLN A 45 5.32 -3.35 13.78
C GLN A 45 5.22 -4.58 12.88
N MET A 46 4.40 -4.52 11.84
CA MET A 46 4.26 -5.63 10.89
C MET A 46 5.58 -5.95 10.16
N LEU A 47 6.32 -4.93 9.73
CA LEU A 47 7.63 -5.14 9.10
C LEU A 47 8.60 -5.79 10.09
N GLN A 48 8.64 -5.31 11.33
CA GLN A 48 9.48 -5.88 12.38
C GLN A 48 9.11 -7.35 12.63
N ASP A 49 7.84 -7.67 12.83
CA ASP A 49 7.38 -9.05 13.04
C ASP A 49 7.74 -9.97 11.87
N SER A 50 7.67 -9.47 10.64
CA SER A 50 8.08 -10.22 9.44
C SER A 50 9.60 -10.44 9.37
N LEU A 51 10.39 -9.44 9.77
CA LEU A 51 11.86 -9.54 9.85
C LEU A 51 12.32 -10.48 10.98
N ASP A 52 11.60 -10.51 12.10
CA ASP A 52 11.89 -11.39 13.23
C ASP A 52 11.61 -12.85 12.89
N ARG A 53 10.62 -13.12 12.01
CA ARG A 53 10.32 -14.46 11.48
C ARG A 53 11.19 -14.87 10.28
N ASP A 54 11.99 -13.96 9.73
CA ASP A 54 12.83 -14.21 8.55
C ASP A 54 14.14 -14.94 8.92
N GLU A 55 14.01 -16.17 9.43
CA GLU A 55 15.12 -17.00 9.91
C GLU A 55 16.15 -17.29 8.80
N LYS A 56 15.69 -17.44 7.56
CA LYS A 56 16.52 -17.76 6.38
C LYS A 56 17.08 -16.52 5.66
N GLY A 57 16.77 -15.30 6.14
CA GLY A 57 17.26 -14.06 5.53
C GLY A 57 16.68 -13.71 4.15
N VAL A 58 15.63 -14.41 3.71
CA VAL A 58 15.01 -14.23 2.39
C VAL A 58 14.37 -12.85 2.27
N LEU A 59 13.63 -12.42 3.30
CA LEU A 59 12.99 -11.10 3.28
C LEU A 59 14.04 -9.98 3.31
N ARG A 60 15.10 -10.13 4.11
CA ARG A 60 16.22 -9.18 4.12
C ARG A 60 16.89 -9.05 2.75
N LYS A 61 17.09 -10.18 2.05
CA LYS A 61 17.61 -10.18 0.68
C LYS A 61 16.68 -9.45 -0.29
N LEU A 62 15.37 -9.75 -0.26
CA LEU A 62 14.42 -9.05 -1.13
C LEU A 62 14.37 -7.55 -0.84
N ILE A 63 14.44 -7.13 0.43
CA ILE A 63 14.48 -5.71 0.81
C ILE A 63 15.76 -5.01 0.30
N SER A 64 16.90 -5.70 0.27
CA SER A 64 18.16 -5.10 -0.19
C SER A 64 18.19 -4.85 -1.70
N GLU A 65 17.44 -5.64 -2.47
CA GLU A 65 17.32 -5.52 -3.92
C GLU A 65 16.13 -4.63 -4.34
N ALA A 66 15.11 -4.50 -3.48
CA ALA A 66 13.89 -3.75 -3.76
C ALA A 66 14.11 -2.25 -4.05
N LYS A 67 13.39 -1.77 -5.07
CA LYS A 67 13.23 -0.34 -5.43
C LYS A 67 12.01 0.30 -4.79
N GLY A 68 11.08 -0.50 -4.27
CA GLY A 68 9.98 -0.02 -3.46
C GLY A 68 9.36 -1.12 -2.63
N ILE A 69 8.66 -0.73 -1.58
CA ILE A 69 7.89 -1.65 -0.74
C ILE A 69 6.52 -1.05 -0.44
N MET A 70 5.48 -1.84 -0.64
CA MET A 70 4.13 -1.54 -0.20
C MET A 70 3.76 -2.44 0.97
N ILE A 71 3.44 -1.84 2.10
CA ILE A 71 3.07 -2.52 3.33
C ILE A 71 1.56 -2.49 3.47
N MET A 72 0.95 -3.67 3.63
CA MET A 72 -0.49 -3.86 3.70
C MET A 72 -0.82 -4.56 5.03
N PRO A 73 -1.03 -3.81 6.13
CA PRO A 73 -1.21 -4.42 7.46
C PRO A 73 -2.48 -5.23 7.61
N ALA A 74 -3.57 -4.79 6.98
CA ALA A 74 -4.82 -5.52 6.93
C ALA A 74 -5.62 -5.05 5.72
N MET A 75 -5.85 -5.96 4.78
CA MET A 75 -6.80 -5.80 3.70
C MET A 75 -7.88 -6.88 3.80
N GLY A 76 -9.13 -6.49 3.61
CA GLY A 76 -10.24 -7.43 3.52
C GLY A 76 -11.26 -6.95 2.51
N ASP A 77 -11.76 -7.88 1.70
CA ASP A 77 -12.92 -7.64 0.84
C ASP A 77 -14.15 -8.29 1.49
N VAL A 78 -15.15 -7.48 1.85
CA VAL A 78 -16.48 -7.96 2.26
C VAL A 78 -17.43 -7.74 1.09
N SER A 79 -17.72 -8.81 0.36
CA SER A 79 -18.45 -8.75 -0.92
C SER A 79 -19.94 -9.10 -0.72
N PHE A 80 -20.82 -8.12 -0.51
CA PHE A 80 -22.28 -8.33 -0.53
C PHE A 80 -23.00 -7.24 -1.32
N ILE A 81 -23.18 -7.47 -2.63
CA ILE A 81 -23.99 -6.68 -3.61
C ILE A 81 -23.60 -5.19 -3.79
N PHE A 82 -22.90 -4.58 -2.84
CA PHE A 82 -22.17 -3.33 -2.91
C PHE A 82 -20.75 -3.61 -2.43
N SER A 83 -19.75 -3.40 -3.29
CA SER A 83 -18.34 -3.62 -2.99
C SER A 83 -17.82 -2.49 -2.08
N LEU A 84 -17.98 -2.64 -0.77
CA LEU A 84 -17.31 -1.82 0.24
C LEU A 84 -16.14 -2.61 0.85
N GLY A 85 -15.27 -3.14 -0.01
CA GLY A 85 -13.95 -3.65 0.37
C GLY A 85 -12.94 -2.51 0.27
N GLY A 86 -12.23 -2.22 1.36
CA GLY A 86 -11.29 -1.11 1.44
C GLY A 86 -10.23 -1.37 2.50
N GLY A 87 -8.97 -1.26 2.10
CA GLY A 87 -7.81 -1.41 2.97
C GLY A 87 -6.84 -0.26 2.77
N ASN A 88 -5.96 -0.03 3.75
CA ASN A 88 -4.90 0.95 3.64
C ASN A 88 -3.57 0.28 3.32
N ALA A 89 -2.75 0.97 2.54
CA ALA A 89 -1.38 0.58 2.29
C ALA A 89 -0.45 1.79 2.43
N LEU A 90 0.79 1.50 2.79
CA LEU A 90 1.87 2.47 2.82
C LEU A 90 2.88 2.08 1.75
N LEU A 91 3.15 2.97 0.82
CA LEU A 91 4.18 2.77 -0.20
C LEU A 91 5.42 3.59 0.14
N LEU A 92 6.58 2.96 0.08
CA LEU A 92 7.90 3.59 0.19
C LEU A 92 8.71 3.28 -1.07
N ALA A 93 9.56 4.22 -1.48
CA ALA A 93 10.46 4.07 -2.62
C ALA A 93 11.91 4.13 -2.15
N ASN A 94 12.74 3.21 -2.64
CA ASN A 94 14.18 3.22 -2.44
C ASN A 94 14.83 3.97 -3.60
N THR A 95 15.39 5.13 -3.29
CA THR A 95 16.02 6.04 -4.27
C THR A 95 17.52 6.10 -4.04
N ASP A 96 18.26 6.82 -4.87
CA ASP A 96 19.69 7.08 -4.64
C ASP A 96 19.98 7.80 -3.31
N LYS A 97 18.96 8.40 -2.69
CA LYS A 97 19.03 9.06 -1.37
C LYS A 97 18.61 8.13 -0.22
N GLY A 98 18.35 6.85 -0.51
CA GLY A 98 17.76 5.88 0.39
C GLY A 98 16.23 5.82 0.31
N TRP A 99 15.63 5.16 1.31
CA TRP A 99 14.18 4.99 1.42
C TRP A 99 13.46 6.32 1.65
N THR A 100 12.37 6.55 0.92
CA THR A 100 11.55 7.77 0.94
C THR A 100 10.08 7.43 1.14
N GLY A 101 9.30 8.40 1.63
CA GLY A 101 7.90 8.24 2.00
C GLY A 101 7.73 8.07 3.52
N PRO A 102 6.69 7.35 3.98
CA PRO A 102 5.68 6.66 3.19
C PRO A 102 4.67 7.61 2.54
N VAL A 103 3.98 7.07 1.54
CA VAL A 103 2.72 7.63 1.02
C VAL A 103 1.58 6.69 1.33
N PHE A 104 0.44 7.25 1.70
CA PHE A 104 -0.78 6.54 2.07
C PHE A 104 -1.62 6.30 0.83
N MET A 105 -1.98 5.04 0.61
CA MET A 105 -2.83 4.60 -0.48
C MET A 105 -4.02 3.81 0.06
N SER A 106 -5.14 3.84 -0.66
CA SER A 106 -6.31 3.03 -0.37
C SER A 106 -6.53 2.02 -1.48
N LYS A 107 -6.72 0.74 -1.15
CA LYS A 107 -7.16 -0.25 -2.13
C LYS A 107 -8.65 -0.07 -2.40
N GLY A 108 -9.00 0.18 -3.66
CA GLY A 108 -10.37 0.16 -4.16
C GLY A 108 -10.60 -1.06 -5.06
N THR A 109 -11.63 -1.85 -4.74
CA THR A 109 -12.06 -2.96 -5.59
C THR A 109 -13.18 -2.47 -6.52
N VAL A 110 -12.84 -2.12 -7.76
CA VAL A 110 -13.82 -1.74 -8.81
C VAL A 110 -14.16 -2.98 -9.62
N GLY A 111 -15.33 -3.58 -9.39
CA GLY A 111 -15.79 -4.74 -10.14
C GLY A 111 -17.32 -4.87 -10.13
N TRP A 112 -17.91 -5.08 -11.31
CA TRP A 112 -19.30 -5.45 -11.48
C TRP A 112 -19.34 -6.95 -11.81
N GLY A 113 -19.77 -7.80 -10.86
CA GLY A 113 -20.11 -9.21 -11.16
C GLY A 113 -19.60 -10.26 -10.17
N LEU A 114 -20.57 -10.84 -9.44
CA LEU A 114 -20.72 -12.26 -9.13
C LEU A 114 -19.47 -13.05 -8.68
N GLN A 115 -19.13 -12.96 -7.39
CA GLN A 115 -19.09 -14.11 -6.49
C GLN A 115 -18.79 -13.62 -5.06
N ALA A 116 -19.61 -14.06 -4.09
CA ALA A 116 -19.45 -13.69 -2.69
C ALA A 116 -18.23 -14.40 -2.09
N GLY A 117 -17.35 -13.63 -1.44
CA GLY A 117 -16.18 -14.16 -0.73
C GLY A 117 -15.67 -13.17 0.31
N VAL A 118 -15.11 -13.71 1.40
CA VAL A 118 -14.31 -12.97 2.37
C VAL A 118 -12.86 -13.34 2.09
N SER A 119 -12.10 -12.38 1.58
CA SER A 119 -10.63 -12.50 1.48
C SER A 119 -10.00 -11.70 2.62
N LYS A 120 -8.87 -12.19 3.13
CA LYS A 120 -7.99 -11.39 3.97
C LYS A 120 -6.58 -11.48 3.42
N GLN A 121 -5.96 -10.33 3.27
CA GLN A 121 -4.59 -10.20 2.77
C GLN A 121 -3.84 -9.26 3.70
N SER A 122 -2.71 -9.71 4.22
CA SER A 122 -1.78 -8.87 4.95
C SER A 122 -0.37 -9.29 4.58
N GLY A 123 0.39 -8.39 3.99
CA GLY A 123 1.75 -8.69 3.58
C GLY A 123 2.53 -7.48 3.08
N LEU A 124 3.72 -7.78 2.60
CA LEU A 124 4.66 -6.86 1.99
C LEU A 124 4.69 -7.14 0.49
N LEU A 125 4.51 -6.13 -0.33
CA LEU A 125 4.79 -6.18 -1.76
C LEU A 125 6.13 -5.49 -2.02
N LEU A 126 7.12 -6.24 -2.49
CA LEU A 126 8.44 -5.72 -2.80
C LEU A 126 8.58 -5.61 -4.32
N PHE A 127 8.89 -4.41 -4.81
CA PHE A 127 9.05 -4.10 -6.22
C PHE A 127 10.54 -4.11 -6.56
N MET A 128 10.97 -4.97 -7.48
CA MET A 128 12.38 -5.11 -7.84
C MET A 128 12.84 -4.05 -8.87
N HIS A 129 11.89 -3.40 -9.54
CA HIS A 129 12.17 -2.33 -10.50
C HIS A 129 11.48 -1.02 -10.11
N GLU A 130 12.21 0.10 -10.27
CA GLU A 130 11.70 1.45 -10.01
C GLU A 130 10.48 1.76 -10.88
N ASP A 131 10.49 1.24 -12.09
CA ASP A 131 9.41 1.34 -13.06
C ASP A 131 8.08 0.81 -12.50
N ASP A 132 8.09 -0.26 -11.73
CA ASP A 132 6.85 -0.81 -11.14
C ASP A 132 6.33 0.09 -10.02
N VAL A 133 7.22 0.64 -9.20
CA VAL A 133 6.85 1.64 -8.19
C VAL A 133 6.26 2.89 -8.84
N ARG A 134 6.87 3.36 -9.94
CA ARG A 134 6.36 4.50 -10.72
C ARG A 134 5.01 4.19 -11.35
N TYR A 135 4.80 2.95 -11.81
CA TYR A 135 3.51 2.52 -12.37
C TYR A 135 2.39 2.54 -11.32
N VAL A 136 2.66 2.07 -10.10
CA VAL A 136 1.71 2.17 -8.97
C VAL A 136 1.38 3.63 -8.68
N VAL A 137 2.39 4.50 -8.60
CA VAL A 137 2.22 5.93 -8.35
C VAL A 137 1.40 6.63 -9.44
N GLN A 138 1.55 6.22 -10.70
CA GLN A 138 0.89 6.87 -11.84
C GLN A 138 -0.53 6.37 -12.10
N THR A 139 -0.75 5.06 -11.92
CA THR A 139 -1.97 4.39 -12.39
C THR A 139 -2.81 3.83 -11.26
N GLY A 140 -2.23 3.67 -10.07
CA GLY A 140 -2.82 2.90 -8.98
C GLY A 140 -2.75 1.39 -9.19
N GLY A 141 -2.36 0.90 -10.35
CA GLY A 141 -2.23 -0.54 -10.60
C GLY A 141 -0.94 -1.11 -10.02
N VAL A 142 -0.99 -2.33 -9.49
CA VAL A 142 0.20 -3.08 -9.04
C VAL A 142 0.85 -3.88 -10.18
N PHE A 143 0.10 -4.20 -11.25
CA PHE A 143 0.58 -5.03 -12.36
C PHE A 143 0.71 -4.26 -13.65
N ARG A 144 1.92 -4.30 -14.20
CA ARG A 144 2.20 -3.86 -15.56
C ARG A 144 2.21 -5.07 -16.48
N GLY A 145 1.11 -5.32 -17.19
CA GLY A 145 1.06 -6.28 -18.30
C GLY A 145 1.57 -7.69 -17.97
N GLN A 146 2.85 -7.97 -18.28
CA GLN A 146 3.52 -9.27 -18.13
C GLN A 146 4.27 -9.45 -16.81
N ALA A 147 4.11 -8.55 -15.83
CA ALA A 147 4.80 -8.62 -14.54
C ALA A 147 4.61 -9.97 -13.84
N ARG A 148 5.71 -10.55 -13.34
CA ARG A 148 5.70 -11.83 -12.60
C ARG A 148 5.63 -11.60 -11.10
N ILE A 149 4.62 -12.18 -10.47
CA ILE A 149 4.43 -12.16 -9.01
C ILE A 149 4.90 -13.47 -8.41
N VAL A 150 5.71 -13.39 -7.36
CA VAL A 150 6.04 -14.54 -6.52
C VAL A 150 5.43 -14.34 -5.14
N ALA A 151 4.60 -15.28 -4.68
CA ALA A 151 4.01 -15.24 -3.35
C ALA A 151 4.78 -16.15 -2.39
N ILE A 152 5.14 -15.62 -1.23
CA ILE A 152 5.89 -16.29 -0.16
C ILE A 152 5.04 -16.27 1.11
N THR A 153 4.69 -17.44 1.63
CA THR A 153 3.86 -17.60 2.84
C THR A 153 4.71 -17.57 4.12
N THR A 154 4.04 -17.42 5.28
CA THR A 154 4.68 -17.27 6.60
C THR A 154 5.25 -18.57 7.17
N ASP A 155 4.78 -19.72 6.68
CA ASP A 155 5.39 -21.02 6.82
C ASP A 155 6.48 -21.17 5.76
N TYR A 156 7.70 -20.73 6.08
CA TYR A 156 8.88 -20.75 5.20
C TYR A 156 9.38 -22.16 4.81
N GLU A 157 8.48 -23.11 4.57
CA GLU A 157 8.72 -24.36 3.84
C GLU A 157 8.59 -24.09 2.34
N TYR A 158 9.57 -23.38 1.76
CA TYR A 158 9.70 -23.34 0.30
C TYR A 158 11.02 -23.99 -0.12
N ASN A 159 10.89 -25.21 -0.62
CA ASN A 159 11.94 -26.01 -1.25
C ASN A 159 11.93 -25.78 -2.77
N GLU A 160 11.99 -24.55 -3.31
CA GLU A 160 12.11 -24.41 -4.77
C GLU A 160 13.07 -23.29 -5.21
N THR A 161 14.15 -23.77 -5.83
CA THR A 161 15.09 -23.23 -6.83
C THR A 161 15.49 -21.74 -6.78
N PRO A 162 16.80 -21.43 -6.66
CA PRO A 162 17.36 -20.07 -6.75
C PRO A 162 16.82 -19.18 -7.89
N GLU A 163 16.43 -19.79 -9.01
CA GLU A 163 15.86 -19.15 -10.20
C GLU A 163 14.56 -18.37 -9.95
N PHE A 164 13.77 -18.70 -8.92
CA PHE A 164 12.57 -17.95 -8.55
C PHE A 164 12.87 -16.61 -7.87
N TYR A 165 14.04 -16.47 -7.24
CA TYR A 165 14.47 -15.22 -6.60
C TYR A 165 15.08 -14.21 -7.59
N GLU A 166 15.51 -14.67 -8.77
CA GLU A 166 16.16 -13.81 -9.78
C GLU A 166 15.22 -13.34 -10.89
N SER A 167 13.96 -13.81 -10.90
CA SER A 167 13.11 -13.71 -12.10
C SER A 167 11.71 -13.12 -11.88
N GLY A 168 11.37 -12.68 -10.66
CA GLY A 168 10.12 -11.98 -10.35
C GLY A 168 10.30 -10.46 -10.36
N ASP A 169 9.31 -9.73 -10.89
CA ASP A 169 9.30 -8.27 -10.86
C ASP A 169 8.74 -7.74 -9.53
N VAL A 170 7.80 -8.48 -8.94
CA VAL A 170 7.12 -8.16 -7.68
C VAL A 170 7.04 -9.39 -6.78
N TYR A 171 7.45 -9.26 -5.53
CA TYR A 171 7.35 -10.32 -4.52
C TYR A 171 6.30 -9.96 -3.48
N PHE A 172 5.37 -10.87 -3.19
CA PHE A 172 4.46 -10.76 -2.06
C PHE A 172 4.97 -11.66 -0.93
N VAL A 173 5.21 -11.09 0.25
CA VAL A 173 5.60 -11.82 1.46
C VAL A 173 4.56 -11.58 2.54
N GLY A 174 3.82 -12.62 2.94
CA GLY A 174 2.82 -12.50 4.00
C GLY A 174 1.72 -13.54 3.94
N GLU A 175 0.61 -13.20 4.58
CA GLU A 175 -0.56 -14.07 4.69
C GLU A 175 -1.61 -13.70 3.64
N TYR A 176 -2.08 -14.69 2.91
CA TYR A 176 -3.24 -14.58 2.03
C TYR A 176 -4.20 -15.74 2.31
N SER A 177 -5.48 -15.44 2.46
CA SER A 177 -6.53 -16.45 2.63
C SER A 177 -7.76 -16.11 1.79
N GLY A 178 -8.35 -17.14 1.15
CA GLY A 178 -9.59 -17.03 0.38
C GLY A 178 -9.54 -17.68 -1.02
N LEU A 179 -10.72 -17.84 -1.63
CA LEU A 179 -10.94 -18.54 -2.90
C LEU A 179 -10.34 -17.82 -4.14
N TYR A 180 -9.87 -16.58 -3.98
CA TYR A 180 -9.39 -15.71 -5.07
C TYR A 180 -7.91 -15.32 -4.95
N ALA A 181 -7.09 -16.07 -4.19
CA ALA A 181 -5.73 -15.69 -3.80
C ALA A 181 -4.83 -15.14 -4.94
N GLY A 182 -4.92 -15.65 -6.18
CA GLY A 182 -4.14 -15.14 -7.33
C GLY A 182 -4.82 -14.03 -8.17
N VAL A 183 -6.16 -14.03 -8.22
CA VAL A 183 -6.94 -13.02 -8.98
C VAL A 183 -7.14 -11.75 -8.16
N ALA A 184 -7.22 -11.86 -6.83
CA ALA A 184 -7.39 -10.73 -5.92
C ALA A 184 -6.13 -9.88 -5.80
N LEU A 185 -4.95 -10.47 -6.01
CA LEU A 185 -3.73 -9.69 -6.23
C LEU A 185 -3.88 -8.90 -7.52
N SER A 186 -4.24 -9.54 -8.64
CA SER A 186 -4.31 -8.91 -9.98
C SER A 186 -5.47 -7.94 -10.26
N GLY A 187 -6.54 -7.94 -9.46
CA GLY A 187 -7.81 -7.30 -9.78
C GLY A 187 -8.18 -5.99 -9.04
N GLY A 188 -7.27 -5.40 -8.25
CA GLY A 188 -7.54 -4.20 -7.45
C GLY A 188 -6.66 -3.00 -7.80
N GLY A 189 -7.20 -1.79 -7.70
CA GLY A 189 -6.45 -0.54 -7.87
C GLY A 189 -6.20 0.17 -6.55
N PHE A 190 -5.13 0.94 -6.47
CA PHE A 190 -4.78 1.80 -5.35
C PHE A 190 -5.06 3.26 -5.71
N SER A 191 -5.75 3.98 -4.82
CA SER A 191 -5.95 5.42 -4.93
C SER A 191 -5.13 6.16 -3.88
N ASP A 192 -4.71 7.37 -4.24
CA ASP A 192 -4.03 8.29 -3.35
C ASP A 192 -4.94 8.71 -2.17
N ARG A 193 -4.39 8.75 -0.96
CA ARG A 193 -5.01 9.38 0.21
C ARG A 193 -4.39 10.75 0.46
N LEU A 194 -4.71 11.71 -0.42
CA LEU A 194 -4.10 13.04 -0.43
C LEU A 194 -4.11 13.73 0.95
N SER A 195 -5.23 13.71 1.68
CA SER A 195 -5.32 14.38 2.99
C SER A 195 -4.37 13.80 4.03
N LEU A 196 -4.16 12.47 4.03
CA LEU A 196 -3.18 11.82 4.91
C LEU A 196 -1.75 12.12 4.46
N ASN A 197 -1.51 12.12 3.15
CA ASN A 197 -0.21 12.45 2.58
C ASN A 197 0.19 13.90 2.92
N GLU A 198 -0.71 14.87 2.77
CA GLU A 198 -0.50 16.26 3.15
C GLU A 198 -0.28 16.42 4.66
N ALA A 199 -1.14 15.81 5.49
CA ALA A 199 -1.07 15.92 6.94
C ALA A 199 0.21 15.29 7.54
N PHE A 200 0.67 14.19 6.96
CA PHE A 200 1.86 13.48 7.43
C PHE A 200 3.15 14.10 6.90
N SER A 201 3.22 14.39 5.59
CA SER A 201 4.42 14.95 4.95
C SER A 201 4.60 16.45 5.20
N GLY A 202 3.52 17.17 5.52
CA GLY A 202 3.52 18.62 5.64
C GLY A 202 3.60 19.37 4.30
N VAL A 203 3.39 18.67 3.18
CA VAL A 203 3.39 19.27 1.83
C VAL A 203 1.97 19.37 1.31
N ASP A 204 1.49 20.60 1.15
CA ASP A 204 0.19 20.91 0.52
C ASP A 204 0.16 20.47 -0.94
N GLY A 205 -0.89 19.78 -1.38
CA GLY A 205 -0.96 19.12 -2.69
C GLY A 205 0.07 18.00 -2.88
N GLY A 206 0.66 17.49 -1.79
CA GLY A 206 1.72 16.50 -1.80
C GLY A 206 1.24 15.11 -2.18
N GLY A 207 1.03 14.84 -3.46
CA GLY A 207 0.71 13.49 -3.96
C GLY A 207 1.91 12.53 -3.95
N PRO A 208 1.69 11.23 -4.24
CA PRO A 208 2.70 10.19 -4.14
C PRO A 208 4.02 10.48 -4.87
N ARG A 209 3.95 10.97 -6.11
CA ARG A 209 5.14 11.33 -6.91
C ARG A 209 5.97 12.43 -6.24
N THR A 210 5.29 13.44 -5.70
CA THR A 210 5.93 14.57 -5.03
C THR A 210 6.69 14.11 -3.80
N ILE A 211 6.06 13.28 -2.96
CA ILE A 211 6.63 12.82 -1.70
C ILE A 211 7.78 11.84 -1.94
N LEU A 212 7.57 10.83 -2.79
CA LEU A 212 8.55 9.76 -3.02
C LEU A 212 9.74 10.20 -3.87
N TYR A 213 9.51 10.98 -4.94
CA TYR A 213 10.54 11.24 -5.94
C TYR A 213 10.94 12.70 -6.03
N ASP A 214 9.99 13.63 -6.24
CA ASP A 214 10.35 15.02 -6.55
C ASP A 214 11.00 15.70 -5.34
N LYS A 215 10.52 15.44 -4.13
CA LYS A 215 11.12 15.89 -2.87
C LYS A 215 11.93 14.80 -2.17
N GLY A 216 11.54 13.53 -2.29
CA GLY A 216 12.19 12.40 -1.61
C GLY A 216 12.18 12.57 -0.10
N LEU A 217 10.99 12.70 0.49
CA LEU A 217 10.84 13.05 1.91
C LEU A 217 11.02 11.84 2.83
N GLN A 218 11.55 12.11 4.02
CA GLN A 218 11.60 11.18 5.16
C GLN A 218 10.99 11.89 6.37
N PRO A 219 9.65 11.89 6.53
CA PRO A 219 9.00 12.55 7.66
C PRO A 219 9.45 11.90 8.99
N TYR A 220 9.65 12.72 10.03
CA TYR A 220 10.11 12.25 11.35
C TYR A 220 9.29 11.07 11.91
N GLY A 221 7.96 11.09 11.71
CA GLY A 221 7.06 10.02 12.15
C GLY A 221 7.32 8.65 11.50
N ALA A 222 8.11 8.59 10.43
CA ALA A 222 8.45 7.36 9.70
C ALA A 222 9.89 6.86 9.95
N GLU A 223 10.65 7.49 10.86
CA GLU A 223 12.04 7.15 11.12
C GLU A 223 12.23 5.67 11.52
N ARG A 224 11.36 5.15 12.39
CA ARG A 224 11.37 3.72 12.76
C ARG A 224 11.16 2.81 11.55
N LEU A 225 10.19 3.12 10.70
CA LEU A 225 9.90 2.31 9.52
C LEU A 225 11.07 2.32 8.52
N ILE A 226 11.59 3.52 8.24
CA ILE A 226 12.71 3.72 7.30
C ILE A 226 13.99 3.07 7.81
N SER A 227 14.26 3.15 9.12
CA SER A 227 15.44 2.54 9.73
C SER A 227 15.37 1.00 9.68
N LEU A 228 14.21 0.39 9.90
CA LEU A 228 14.01 -1.05 9.73
C LEU A 228 14.34 -1.51 8.30
N LEU A 229 13.83 -0.78 7.29
CA LEU A 229 14.12 -1.09 5.88
C LEU A 229 15.60 -0.92 5.54
N SER A 230 16.22 0.15 6.03
CA SER A 230 17.64 0.44 5.76
C SER A 230 18.56 -0.59 6.41
N GLN A 231 18.25 -1.01 7.64
CA GLN A 231 19.01 -2.05 8.35
C GLN A 231 18.83 -3.42 7.68
N ALA A 232 17.59 -3.80 7.35
CA ALA A 232 17.30 -5.06 6.67
C ALA A 232 18.05 -5.17 5.33
N GLY A 233 18.08 -4.09 4.55
CA GLY A 233 18.83 -4.04 3.29
C GLY A 233 20.35 -4.19 3.49
N SER A 234 20.90 -3.53 4.51
CA SER A 234 22.35 -3.51 4.78
C SER A 234 22.87 -4.86 5.32
N SER A 235 22.12 -5.54 6.18
CA SER A 235 22.54 -6.81 6.79
C SER A 235 22.79 -7.92 5.78
N SER A 236 22.08 -7.93 4.65
CA SER A 236 22.30 -8.91 3.57
C SER A 236 23.64 -8.74 2.85
N GLN A 237 24.16 -7.51 2.76
CA GLN A 237 25.41 -7.23 2.05
C GLN A 237 26.64 -7.72 2.85
N MET A 238 26.56 -7.69 4.18
CA MET A 238 27.63 -8.16 5.07
C MET A 238 27.79 -9.70 5.04
N GLU A 239 26.72 -10.44 4.78
CA GLU A 239 26.78 -11.90 4.64
C GLU A 239 27.48 -12.30 3.33
N LYS A 240 27.24 -11.54 2.25
CA LYS A 240 27.88 -11.74 0.94
C LYS A 240 29.39 -11.45 0.94
N GLU A 241 29.85 -10.52 1.78
CA GLU A 241 31.28 -10.19 1.93
C GLU A 241 32.05 -11.26 2.73
N LYS A 242 31.39 -11.89 3.72
CA LYS A 242 32.01 -12.96 4.53
C LYS A 242 32.18 -14.28 3.78
N ASP A 243 31.25 -14.64 2.89
CA ASP A 243 31.31 -15.87 2.09
C ASP A 243 32.34 -15.79 0.94
N GLY A 244 32.76 -14.58 0.55
CA GLY A 244 33.71 -14.36 -0.55
C GLY A 244 35.19 -14.40 -0.18
N THR A 245 35.55 -14.66 1.09
CA THR A 245 36.94 -14.47 1.58
C THR A 245 37.49 -15.67 2.32
N GLU A 246 37.45 -16.89 1.76
CA GLU A 246 38.34 -17.96 2.22
C GLU A 246 38.59 -19.05 1.16
N VAL A 247 39.66 -18.87 0.38
CA VAL A 247 40.48 -20.01 -0.07
C VAL A 247 41.93 -19.62 0.19
N PRO A 248 42.54 -20.03 1.31
CA PRO A 248 43.99 -20.03 1.41
C PRO A 248 44.47 -21.07 0.40
N SER A 249 45.11 -20.60 -0.67
CA SER A 249 45.94 -21.46 -1.50
C SER A 249 47.00 -22.09 -0.61
N GLU A 250 46.97 -23.41 -0.46
CA GLU A 250 48.08 -24.21 0.10
C GLU A 250 49.41 -23.93 -0.60
#